data_AF-A0A958JSM0-F1
#
_entry.id   AF-A0A958JSM0-F1
#
_cell.length_a   1.000
_cell.length_b   1.000
_cell.length_c   1.000
_cell.angle_alpha   90.00
_cell.angle_beta   90.00
_cell.angle_gamma   90.00
#
_symmetry.space_group_name_H-M   'P 1'
#
loop_
_entity.id
_entity.type
_entity.pdbx_description
1 polymer ?
#
loop_
_entity_poly.entity_id
_entity_poly.type
_entity_poly.pdbx_seq_one_letter_code
_entity_poly.pdbx_strand_id
1 'polypeptide(L)'
;MIPRPSFFRLSLLRTALLFVSSFFIFPGLVLQSVVFPAVVVADSSGSRGRLPSGQAYRTDPKGNQIVDYIAELEVTNEALERRIRGLVAEIDDLRLGSARARRGSSSQIVEKELISGEPLGNVRQEGSSSIEASSGGAQPQPAARCGERECEIFISEVRTRAQRQLTEAQSSLINLRRDKQSCDQQYSSFKTAVGEQEKGIGELQKQTERANLRVASLEDVLQQREADLERSRGVVAQQQREIEKLQDQVRASSAALQMARESSSSTRASLNSNTYSNVASSASATEMMVSDTYRNQVQTSMKNLIKLRNKRDALYKSYSSNKVSVQKKSIRSRDGKLPEQLLGIVKSSSNPRELKLIEKEVSRMEKLIMADISLIKRLK
;
A
#
# COMPACT_ATOMS: atom_id res chain seq x y z
N MET A 1 -24.58 13.19 -51.87
CA MET A 1 -24.35 13.83 -50.56
C MET A 1 -22.94 13.53 -50.11
N ILE A 2 -22.17 14.59 -49.92
CA ILE A 2 -20.72 14.65 -49.72
C ILE A 2 -20.40 14.39 -48.22
N PRO A 3 -19.26 13.76 -47.89
CA PRO A 3 -18.89 13.37 -46.53
C PRO A 3 -18.16 14.49 -45.78
N ARG A 4 -18.10 14.43 -44.44
CA ARG A 4 -16.85 14.73 -43.69
C ARG A 4 -16.85 14.30 -42.20
N PRO A 5 -15.66 14.02 -41.63
CA PRO A 5 -15.44 13.45 -40.30
C PRO A 5 -14.72 14.41 -39.31
N SER A 6 -14.52 13.91 -38.07
CA SER A 6 -13.40 14.18 -37.14
C SER A 6 -13.18 15.60 -36.57
N PHE A 7 -13.48 15.76 -35.28
CA PHE A 7 -12.86 16.73 -34.37
C PHE A 7 -12.62 16.06 -33.02
N PHE A 8 -11.38 15.64 -32.72
CA PHE A 8 -10.83 15.47 -31.34
C PHE A 8 -9.37 14.99 -31.41
N ARG A 9 -8.52 15.70 -32.17
CA ARG A 9 -7.05 15.56 -32.10
C ARG A 9 -6.40 16.88 -32.48
N LEU A 10 -6.47 17.87 -31.59
CA LEU A 10 -5.67 19.11 -31.63
C LEU A 10 -5.78 19.79 -30.25
N SER A 11 -4.99 19.31 -29.30
CA SER A 11 -4.78 20.01 -28.01
C SER A 11 -3.46 19.59 -27.33
N LEU A 12 -2.93 18.41 -27.65
CA LEU A 12 -1.72 17.87 -27.02
C LEU A 12 -0.38 18.25 -27.68
N LEU A 13 -0.38 19.05 -28.76
CA LEU A 13 0.86 19.40 -29.49
C LEU A 13 1.37 20.83 -29.24
N ARG A 14 0.74 21.62 -28.36
CA ARG A 14 1.10 23.03 -28.11
C ARG A 14 1.86 23.29 -26.80
N THR A 15 1.99 22.29 -25.93
CA THR A 15 2.68 22.43 -24.63
C THR A 15 4.09 21.85 -24.59
N ALA A 16 4.55 21.18 -25.65
CA ALA A 16 5.87 20.55 -25.70
C ALA A 16 6.99 21.45 -26.26
N LEU A 17 6.69 22.69 -26.66
CA LEU A 17 7.63 23.59 -27.36
C LEU A 17 8.04 24.85 -26.59
N LEU A 18 7.68 24.97 -25.30
CA LEU A 18 8.03 26.12 -24.44
C LEU A 18 9.00 25.80 -23.30
N PHE A 19 9.63 24.62 -23.28
CA PHE A 19 10.56 24.23 -22.20
C PHE A 19 12.02 24.08 -22.62
N VAL A 20 12.37 24.40 -23.87
CA VAL A 20 13.74 24.18 -24.40
C VAL A 20 14.52 25.48 -24.65
N SER A 21 13.96 26.66 -24.37
CA SER A 21 14.57 27.94 -24.78
C SER A 21 14.96 28.93 -23.67
N SER A 22 15.10 28.51 -22.41
CA SER A 22 15.44 29.44 -21.31
C SER A 22 16.60 28.97 -20.43
N PHE A 23 17.53 28.21 -21.01
CA PHE A 23 18.92 28.18 -20.56
C PHE A 23 19.68 29.26 -21.33
N PHE A 24 20.51 30.03 -20.63
CA PHE A 24 21.36 31.15 -21.10
C PHE A 24 20.66 32.51 -21.26
N ILE A 25 20.61 33.33 -20.20
CA ILE A 25 21.24 34.69 -20.15
C ILE A 25 21.53 35.05 -18.67
N PHE A 26 22.74 35.59 -18.42
CA PHE A 26 23.29 36.28 -17.22
C PHE A 26 24.02 35.48 -16.12
N PRO A 27 25.38 35.50 -16.15
CA PRO A 27 26.25 35.33 -14.99
C PRO A 27 26.56 36.71 -14.34
N GLY A 28 26.59 36.80 -13.00
CA GLY A 28 26.99 38.04 -12.33
C GLY A 28 26.70 38.14 -10.83
N LEU A 29 27.55 37.49 -10.01
CA LEU A 29 28.27 38.10 -8.88
C LEU A 29 27.53 39.16 -8.01
N VAL A 30 27.14 38.77 -6.77
CA VAL A 30 27.36 39.47 -5.46
C VAL A 30 27.06 38.41 -4.38
N LEU A 31 28.01 37.62 -3.89
CA LEU A 31 28.94 37.83 -2.76
C LEU A 31 28.31 38.25 -1.41
N GLN A 32 28.75 37.55 -0.35
CA GLN A 32 28.50 37.70 1.10
C GLN A 32 27.23 37.01 1.60
N SER A 33 27.30 35.86 2.28
CA SER A 33 28.12 35.60 3.47
C SER A 33 28.50 34.13 3.59
N VAL A 34 29.79 33.90 3.72
CA VAL A 34 30.39 32.62 4.13
C VAL A 34 30.20 32.48 5.63
N VAL A 35 29.43 31.47 6.07
CA VAL A 35 29.72 30.74 7.30
C VAL A 35 29.37 29.27 7.06
N PHE A 36 30.37 28.48 6.71
CA PHE A 36 30.46 27.04 6.97
C PHE A 36 31.94 26.76 7.29
N PRO A 37 32.32 25.71 8.04
CA PRO A 37 31.50 24.57 8.45
C PRO A 37 31.64 24.20 9.95
N ALA A 38 30.56 23.72 10.56
CA ALA A 38 30.67 22.84 11.72
C ALA A 38 29.99 21.52 11.39
N VAL A 39 30.75 20.47 11.60
CA VAL A 39 30.44 19.06 11.43
C VAL A 39 29.10 18.70 12.09
N VAL A 40 28.30 17.98 11.31
CA VAL A 40 27.21 17.06 11.65
C VAL A 40 27.02 16.80 13.16
N VAL A 41 25.91 17.29 13.69
CA VAL A 41 24.92 16.41 14.33
C VAL A 41 23.61 16.69 13.62
N ALA A 42 23.28 15.86 12.64
CA ALA A 42 21.94 15.82 12.08
C ALA A 42 21.02 15.33 13.19
N ASP A 43 20.49 16.26 13.98
CA ASP A 43 19.32 16.01 14.78
C ASP A 43 18.17 15.92 13.78
N SER A 44 17.88 14.69 13.35
CA SER A 44 16.87 14.37 12.35
C SER A 44 15.46 14.51 12.92
N SER A 45 15.18 15.58 13.65
CA SER A 45 13.84 16.02 13.97
C SER A 45 13.38 16.97 12.87
N GLY A 46 13.07 16.43 11.69
CA GLY A 46 12.30 17.16 10.69
C GLY A 46 11.06 17.74 11.36
N SER A 47 10.74 19.02 11.10
CA SER A 47 9.60 19.69 11.73
C SER A 47 8.33 18.89 11.46
N ARG A 48 7.79 18.28 12.51
CA ARG A 48 6.52 17.54 12.52
C ARG A 48 5.48 18.41 13.18
N GLY A 49 4.23 18.28 12.73
CA GLY A 49 3.14 19.05 13.29
C GLY A 49 1.81 18.67 12.69
N ARG A 50 0.78 19.45 13.04
CA ARG A 50 -0.53 19.38 12.39
C ARG A 50 -0.71 20.58 11.47
N LEU A 51 -1.25 20.32 10.29
CA LEU A 51 -1.75 21.37 9.40
C LEU A 51 -2.96 22.06 10.05
N PRO A 52 -3.33 23.26 9.60
CA PRO A 52 -4.59 23.91 10.01
C PRO A 52 -5.84 23.07 9.74
N SER A 53 -5.75 22.14 8.78
CA SER A 53 -6.79 21.14 8.48
C SER A 53 -6.88 20.00 9.51
N GLY A 54 -5.98 19.96 10.50
CA GLY A 54 -5.91 18.94 11.54
C GLY A 54 -5.09 17.69 11.17
N GLN A 55 -4.65 17.56 9.91
CA GLN A 55 -3.86 16.39 9.46
C GLN A 55 -2.40 16.50 9.89
N ALA A 56 -1.82 15.40 10.37
CA ALA A 56 -0.39 15.34 10.66
C ALA A 56 0.46 15.38 9.39
N TYR A 57 1.61 16.05 9.47
CA TYR A 57 2.58 16.09 8.38
C TYR A 57 4.00 15.82 8.88
N ARG A 58 4.83 15.32 7.96
CA ARG A 58 6.28 15.20 8.10
C ARG A 58 6.96 16.02 7.01
N THR A 59 8.08 16.64 7.33
CA THR A 59 8.90 17.34 6.34
C THR A 59 9.92 16.40 5.70
N ASP A 60 9.93 16.33 4.37
CA ASP A 60 10.99 15.68 3.59
C ASP A 60 12.30 16.47 3.74
N PRO A 61 13.50 15.86 3.59
CA PRO A 61 14.78 16.56 3.44
C PRO A 61 14.82 17.73 2.44
N LYS A 62 13.87 17.82 1.51
CA LYS A 62 13.69 18.97 0.60
C LYS A 62 12.79 20.09 1.14
N GLY A 63 12.30 19.98 2.38
CA GLY A 63 11.42 20.93 3.05
C GLY A 63 9.92 20.78 2.71
N ASN A 64 9.54 19.77 1.94
CA ASN A 64 8.14 19.56 1.55
C ASN A 64 7.36 18.88 2.68
N GLN A 65 6.15 19.36 2.95
CA GLN A 65 5.23 18.73 3.91
C GLN A 65 4.51 17.56 3.26
N ILE A 66 4.75 16.36 3.76
CA ILE A 66 4.13 15.11 3.34
C ILE A 66 3.09 14.73 4.38
N VAL A 67 1.85 14.58 3.93
CA VAL A 67 0.73 14.07 4.73
C VAL A 67 0.52 12.62 4.34
N ASP A 68 0.98 11.72 5.20
CA ASP A 68 0.79 10.28 5.04
C ASP A 68 0.39 9.63 6.37
N TYR A 69 0.02 8.34 6.30
CA TYR A 69 -0.38 7.60 7.49
C TYR A 69 0.77 7.47 8.51
N ILE A 70 2.02 7.50 8.05
CA ILE A 70 3.21 7.44 8.90
C ILE A 70 3.32 8.72 9.74
N ALA A 71 3.08 9.89 9.14
CA ALA A 71 3.06 11.16 9.86
C ALA A 71 2.00 11.18 10.98
N GLU A 72 0.81 10.62 10.73
CA GLU A 72 -0.24 10.52 11.76
C GLU A 72 0.15 9.56 12.89
N LEU A 73 0.77 8.42 12.54
CA LEU A 73 1.32 7.49 13.54
C LEU A 73 2.44 8.12 14.37
N GLU A 74 3.33 8.90 13.75
CA GLU A 74 4.44 9.57 14.44
C GLU A 74 3.90 10.62 15.44
N VAL A 75 2.94 11.46 15.04
CA VAL A 75 2.33 12.48 15.91
C VAL A 75 1.51 11.85 17.04
N THR A 76 0.79 10.76 16.77
CA THR A 76 0.03 10.04 17.81
C THR A 76 0.95 9.33 18.80
N ASN A 77 2.06 8.75 18.34
CA ASN A 77 3.05 8.14 19.21
C ASN A 77 3.72 9.19 20.12
N GLU A 78 4.08 10.35 19.59
CA GLU A 78 4.64 11.44 20.39
C GLU A 78 3.66 11.97 21.45
N ALA A 79 2.36 12.04 21.11
CA ALA A 79 1.32 12.41 22.07
C ALA A 79 1.16 11.36 23.18
N LEU A 80 1.27 10.06 22.83
CA LEU A 80 1.25 8.97 23.80
C LEU A 80 2.49 8.99 24.69
N GLU A 81 3.68 9.23 24.15
CA GLU A 81 4.91 9.36 24.93
C GLU A 81 4.86 10.54 25.90
N ARG A 82 4.28 11.69 25.49
CA ARG A 82 4.04 12.82 26.41
C ARG A 82 3.09 12.44 27.54
N ARG A 83 2.03 11.68 27.24
CA ARG A 83 1.09 11.19 28.25
C ARG A 83 1.73 10.19 29.20
N ILE A 84 2.54 9.26 28.69
CA ILE A 84 3.29 8.30 29.52
C ILE A 84 4.25 9.05 30.43
N ARG A 85 5.01 10.03 29.92
CA ARG A 85 5.89 10.87 30.75
C ARG A 85 5.14 11.61 31.85
N GLY A 86 3.96 12.16 31.55
CA GLY A 86 3.09 12.80 32.55
C GLY A 86 2.62 11.83 33.63
N LEU A 87 2.17 10.64 33.24
CA LEU A 87 1.73 9.60 34.19
C LEU A 87 2.89 9.06 35.04
N VAL A 88 4.09 8.95 34.48
CA VAL A 88 5.29 8.56 35.24
C VAL A 88 5.63 9.63 36.28
N ALA A 89 5.60 10.91 35.91
CA ALA A 89 5.82 12.00 36.86
C ALA A 89 4.78 12.00 37.99
N GLU A 90 3.50 11.78 37.66
CA GLU A 90 2.43 11.70 38.66
C GLU A 90 2.61 10.50 39.61
N ILE A 91 3.03 9.34 39.10
CA ILE A 91 3.36 8.17 39.91
C ILE A 91 4.55 8.47 40.84
N ASP A 92 5.57 9.16 40.34
CA ASP A 92 6.75 9.52 41.13
C ASP A 92 6.40 10.56 42.21
N ASP A 93 5.54 11.53 41.91
CA ASP A 93 5.01 12.48 42.89
C ASP A 93 4.17 11.77 43.97
N LEU A 94 3.33 10.80 43.59
CA LEU A 94 2.57 9.97 44.55
C LEU A 94 3.48 9.08 45.40
N ARG A 95 4.57 8.56 44.83
CA ARG A 95 5.59 7.79 45.58
C ARG A 95 6.36 8.67 46.54
N LEU A 96 6.71 9.89 46.15
CA LEU A 96 7.36 10.87 47.02
C LEU A 96 6.39 11.37 48.12
N GLY A 97 5.13 11.61 47.78
CA GLY A 97 4.06 11.97 48.72
C GLY A 97 3.79 10.88 49.75
N SER A 98 3.71 9.62 49.31
CA SER A 98 3.56 8.48 50.23
C SER A 98 4.82 8.21 51.07
N ALA A 99 6.02 8.46 50.53
CA ALA A 99 7.26 8.41 51.30
C ALA A 99 7.34 9.53 52.35
N ARG A 100 6.86 10.74 52.03
CA ARG A 100 6.72 11.86 52.99
C ARG A 100 5.64 11.59 54.03
N ALA A 101 4.49 11.04 53.65
CA ALA A 101 3.45 10.63 54.60
C ALA A 101 3.94 9.53 55.54
N ARG A 102 4.76 8.59 55.04
CA ARG A 102 5.41 7.55 55.87
C ARG A 102 6.52 8.08 56.78
N ARG A 103 7.26 9.12 56.38
CA ARG A 103 8.30 9.76 57.21
C ARG A 103 7.76 10.85 58.15
N GLY A 104 6.60 11.42 57.86
CA GLY A 104 5.98 12.53 58.60
C GLY A 104 4.83 12.15 59.54
N SER A 105 4.45 10.88 59.63
CA SER A 105 3.38 10.44 60.54
C SER A 105 3.84 10.32 62.01
N SER A 106 4.39 11.41 62.55
CA SER A 106 4.49 11.62 64.00
C SER A 106 4.41 13.08 64.43
N SER A 107 3.99 14.01 63.57
CA SER A 107 3.76 15.40 64.02
C SER A 107 2.70 16.12 63.19
N GLN A 108 1.55 16.34 63.83
CA GLN A 108 0.58 17.41 63.57
C GLN A 108 -0.04 17.49 62.18
N ILE A 109 -1.20 16.83 62.01
CA ILE A 109 -2.21 17.31 61.07
C ILE A 109 -3.00 18.40 61.80
N VAL A 110 -2.67 19.66 61.54
CA VAL A 110 -3.60 20.77 61.68
C VAL A 110 -4.43 20.78 60.40
N GLU A 111 -5.69 20.38 60.49
CA GLU A 111 -6.66 20.56 59.42
C GLU A 111 -6.93 22.06 59.27
N LYS A 112 -6.28 22.70 58.30
CA LYS A 112 -6.62 24.04 57.84
C LYS A 112 -6.95 23.96 56.35
N GLU A 113 -8.26 24.01 56.08
CA GLU A 113 -8.93 24.51 54.89
C GLU A 113 -8.29 24.25 53.52
N LEU A 114 -8.88 23.30 52.78
CA LEU A 114 -8.96 23.35 51.33
C LEU A 114 -10.43 23.35 50.92
N ILE A 115 -11.10 24.48 51.18
CA ILE A 115 -12.29 24.89 50.43
C ILE A 115 -11.80 25.94 49.43
N SER A 116 -11.68 25.57 48.15
CA SER A 116 -12.07 26.47 47.05
C SER A 116 -11.89 25.82 45.66
N GLY A 117 -12.98 25.85 44.92
CA GLY A 117 -13.14 25.67 43.47
C GLY A 117 -14.64 25.55 43.25
N GLU A 118 -15.40 26.62 42.99
CA GLU A 118 -15.33 27.44 41.77
C GLU A 118 -16.17 28.76 41.89
N PRO A 119 -16.20 29.66 40.88
CA PRO A 119 -16.06 31.10 41.07
C PRO A 119 -17.34 31.96 41.02
N LEU A 120 -17.21 33.15 41.62
CA LEU A 120 -17.79 34.45 41.25
C LEU A 120 -19.27 34.50 40.83
N GLY A 121 -20.13 34.75 41.83
CA GLY A 121 -21.41 35.44 41.68
C GLY A 121 -21.57 36.45 42.82
N ASN A 122 -21.41 37.74 42.50
CA ASN A 122 -21.54 38.88 43.42
C ASN A 122 -22.85 38.86 44.21
N VAL A 123 -22.84 38.85 45.54
CA VAL A 123 -23.76 39.63 46.40
C VAL A 123 -23.12 39.90 47.78
N ARG A 124 -22.67 41.15 47.95
CA ARG A 124 -22.85 42.03 49.13
C ARG A 124 -22.28 41.63 50.51
N GLN A 125 -21.21 42.35 50.87
CA GLN A 125 -20.81 42.67 52.25
C GLN A 125 -21.84 43.59 52.92
N GLU A 126 -22.42 43.15 54.03
CA GLU A 126 -22.84 43.95 55.21
C GLU A 126 -22.61 42.95 56.38
N GLY A 127 -21.76 43.12 57.40
CA GLY A 127 -21.44 44.30 58.18
C GLY A 127 -22.17 44.21 59.53
N SER A 128 -21.54 43.67 60.58
CA SER A 128 -21.78 43.93 62.03
C SER A 128 -21.11 42.84 62.89
N SER A 129 -19.96 43.11 63.52
CA SER A 129 -19.83 43.42 64.97
C SER A 129 -20.49 42.36 65.87
N SER A 130 -19.78 41.60 66.69
CA SER A 130 -19.00 42.11 67.82
C SER A 130 -18.09 41.02 68.38
N ILE A 131 -16.82 41.35 68.61
CA ILE A 131 -15.91 40.63 69.51
C ILE A 131 -15.84 41.46 70.80
N GLU A 132 -15.68 40.74 71.92
CA GLU A 132 -15.26 41.18 73.26
C GLU A 132 -16.37 41.57 74.24
N ALA A 133 -16.67 40.65 75.17
CA ALA A 133 -16.26 40.79 76.58
C ALA A 133 -16.81 39.63 77.43
N SER A 134 -15.93 38.84 78.04
CA SER A 134 -15.94 38.63 79.51
C SER A 134 -14.75 37.77 79.91
N SER A 135 -13.76 38.41 80.50
CA SER A 135 -12.65 37.81 81.25
C SER A 135 -13.07 37.53 82.69
N GLY A 136 -12.61 36.43 83.28
CA GLY A 136 -12.62 36.26 84.74
C GLY A 136 -12.17 34.87 85.15
N GLY A 137 -10.96 34.76 85.71
CA GLY A 137 -10.45 33.51 86.26
C GLY A 137 -11.20 33.07 87.52
N ALA A 138 -11.51 31.79 87.62
CA ALA A 138 -11.73 31.06 88.87
C ALA A 138 -11.69 29.54 88.63
N GLN A 139 -10.72 28.87 89.28
CA GLN A 139 -10.72 27.48 89.76
C GLN A 139 -10.92 26.28 88.80
N PRO A 140 -10.18 25.18 89.01
CA PRO A 140 -10.51 23.89 88.40
C PRO A 140 -11.80 23.37 89.04
N GLN A 141 -12.91 23.43 88.29
CA GLN A 141 -14.17 22.85 88.75
C GLN A 141 -14.02 21.32 88.82
N PRO A 142 -14.40 20.69 89.95
CA PRO A 142 -14.43 19.25 90.09
C PRO A 142 -15.57 18.70 89.21
N ALA A 143 -15.29 17.59 88.52
CA ALA A 143 -16.19 16.79 87.71
C ALA A 143 -17.66 17.24 87.78
N ALA A 144 -18.06 18.11 86.83
CA ALA A 144 -19.45 18.43 86.60
C ALA A 144 -20.17 17.10 86.39
N ARG A 145 -20.97 16.70 87.37
CA ARG A 145 -21.89 15.58 87.25
C ARG A 145 -22.82 15.94 86.10
N CYS A 146 -22.59 15.34 84.95
CA CYS A 146 -23.51 15.31 83.83
C CYS A 146 -24.89 14.98 84.40
N GLY A 147 -25.87 15.88 84.27
CA GLY A 147 -27.24 15.56 84.64
C GLY A 147 -27.66 14.35 83.80
N GLU A 148 -28.32 13.34 84.40
CA GLU A 148 -28.66 12.09 83.70
C GLU A 148 -29.31 12.34 82.33
N ARG A 149 -30.16 13.37 82.22
CA ARG A 149 -30.80 13.80 80.97
C ARG A 149 -29.84 14.41 79.94
N GLU A 150 -28.85 15.19 80.35
CA GLU A 150 -27.86 15.80 79.44
C GLU A 150 -26.90 14.75 78.88
N CYS A 151 -26.55 13.77 79.71
CA CYS A 151 -25.76 12.62 79.26
C CYS A 151 -26.53 11.70 78.30
N GLU A 152 -27.83 11.49 78.52
CA GLU A 152 -28.68 10.75 77.58
C GLU A 152 -28.78 11.44 76.20
N ILE A 153 -28.97 12.77 76.19
CA ILE A 153 -29.01 13.55 74.94
C ILE A 153 -27.66 13.44 74.21
N PHE A 154 -26.54 13.65 74.90
CA PHE A 154 -25.21 13.54 74.30
C PHE A 154 -24.93 12.14 73.74
N ILE A 155 -25.26 11.08 74.49
CA ILE A 155 -25.10 9.69 74.02
C ILE A 155 -25.98 9.43 72.79
N SER A 156 -27.20 9.96 72.76
CA SER A 156 -28.10 9.82 71.60
C SER A 156 -27.57 10.56 70.36
N GLU A 157 -26.98 11.74 70.52
CA GLU A 157 -26.33 12.48 69.44
C GLU A 157 -25.09 11.76 68.91
N VAL A 158 -24.23 11.26 69.80
CA VAL A 158 -23.05 10.49 69.40
C VAL A 158 -23.46 9.22 68.66
N ARG A 159 -24.50 8.50 69.14
CA ARG A 159 -25.02 7.31 68.47
C ARG A 159 -25.60 7.64 67.10
N THR A 160 -26.36 8.72 66.96
CA THR A 160 -26.91 9.13 65.65
C THR A 160 -25.82 9.57 64.67
N ARG A 161 -24.78 10.28 65.14
CA ARG A 161 -23.61 10.63 64.30
C ARG A 161 -22.84 9.38 63.86
N ALA A 162 -22.58 8.44 64.78
CA ALA A 162 -21.93 7.18 64.45
C ALA A 162 -22.76 6.34 63.47
N GLN A 163 -24.08 6.31 63.62
CA GLN A 163 -24.98 5.62 62.70
C GLN A 163 -24.95 6.24 61.30
N ARG A 164 -24.94 7.58 61.19
CA ARG A 164 -24.81 8.28 59.91
C ARG A 164 -23.48 7.97 59.22
N GLN A 165 -22.37 8.05 59.96
CA GLN A 165 -21.05 7.69 59.45
C GLN A 165 -20.99 6.23 58.97
N LEU A 166 -21.62 5.30 59.71
CA LEU A 166 -21.72 3.91 59.28
C LEU A 166 -22.48 3.79 57.96
N THR A 167 -23.63 4.46 57.81
CA THR A 167 -24.42 4.42 56.58
C THR A 167 -23.71 5.07 55.39
N GLU A 168 -22.97 6.16 55.62
CA GLU A 168 -22.15 6.82 54.60
C GLU A 168 -20.96 5.96 54.18
N ALA A 169 -20.27 5.32 55.13
CA ALA A 169 -19.19 4.38 54.84
C ALA A 169 -19.71 3.16 54.06
N GLN A 170 -20.90 2.65 54.41
CA GLN A 170 -21.54 1.55 53.70
C GLN A 170 -21.93 1.92 52.27
N SER A 171 -22.52 3.10 52.04
CA SER A 171 -22.86 3.56 50.69
C SER A 171 -21.61 3.79 49.84
N SER A 172 -20.56 4.36 50.43
CA SER A 172 -19.25 4.52 49.78
C SER A 172 -18.63 3.17 49.39
N LEU A 173 -18.70 2.15 50.24
CA LEU A 173 -18.21 0.80 49.92
C LEU A 173 -19.01 0.14 48.79
N ILE A 174 -20.32 0.37 48.74
CA ILE A 174 -21.16 -0.13 47.64
C ILE A 174 -20.76 0.52 46.31
N ASN A 175 -20.55 1.84 46.30
CA ASN A 175 -20.12 2.57 45.11
C ASN A 175 -18.74 2.09 44.65
N LEU A 176 -17.77 1.98 45.57
CA LEU A 176 -16.43 1.50 45.25
C LEU A 176 -16.45 0.07 44.68
N ARG A 177 -17.34 -0.80 45.16
CA ARG A 177 -17.52 -2.15 44.60
C ARG A 177 -18.08 -2.11 43.18
N ARG A 178 -19.03 -1.22 42.89
CA ARG A 178 -19.55 -1.03 41.52
C ARG A 178 -18.47 -0.51 40.59
N ASP A 179 -17.69 0.47 41.03
CA ASP A 179 -16.61 1.05 40.23
C ASP A 179 -15.53 0.01 39.94
N LYS A 180 -15.16 -0.81 40.94
CA LYS A 180 -14.26 -1.94 40.73
C LYS A 180 -14.82 -2.93 39.71
N GLN A 181 -16.09 -3.32 39.82
CA GLN A 181 -16.73 -4.22 38.85
C GLN A 181 -16.74 -3.62 37.44
N SER A 182 -17.00 -2.32 37.31
CA SER A 182 -16.95 -1.62 36.03
C SER A 182 -15.53 -1.61 35.44
N CYS A 183 -14.51 -1.34 36.25
CA CYS A 183 -13.11 -1.41 35.84
C CYS A 183 -12.70 -2.83 35.42
N ASP A 184 -13.09 -3.85 36.17
CA ASP A 184 -12.79 -5.26 35.85
C ASP A 184 -13.44 -5.68 34.51
N GLN A 185 -14.67 -5.23 34.24
CA GLN A 185 -15.34 -5.43 32.96
C GLN A 185 -14.59 -4.75 31.82
N GLN A 186 -14.23 -3.47 31.97
CA GLN A 186 -13.47 -2.73 30.97
C GLN A 186 -12.11 -3.40 30.70
N TYR A 187 -11.39 -3.80 31.75
CA TYR A 187 -10.12 -4.51 31.63
C TYR A 187 -10.28 -5.82 30.86
N SER A 188 -11.31 -6.62 31.15
CA SER A 188 -11.58 -7.86 30.42
C SER A 188 -11.83 -7.62 28.92
N SER A 189 -12.60 -6.58 28.58
CA SER A 189 -12.91 -6.22 27.19
C SER A 189 -11.67 -5.72 26.43
N PHE A 190 -10.80 -4.97 27.11
CA PHE A 190 -9.53 -4.54 26.55
C PHE A 190 -8.59 -5.73 26.34
N LYS A 191 -8.53 -6.64 27.30
CA LYS A 191 -7.71 -7.87 27.19
C LYS A 191 -8.15 -8.74 26.02
N THR A 192 -9.46 -8.89 25.78
CA THR A 192 -9.94 -9.63 24.60
C THR A 192 -9.61 -8.91 23.30
N ALA A 193 -9.77 -7.58 23.24
CA ALA A 193 -9.44 -6.78 22.07
C ALA A 193 -7.94 -6.86 21.71
N VAL A 194 -7.06 -6.78 22.70
CA VAL A 194 -5.61 -6.96 22.50
C VAL A 194 -5.30 -8.36 21.99
N GLY A 195 -5.91 -9.41 22.57
CA GLY A 195 -5.71 -10.79 22.10
C GLY A 195 -6.21 -11.03 20.67
N GLU A 196 -7.27 -10.37 20.24
CA GLU A 196 -7.75 -10.40 18.85
C GLU A 196 -6.78 -9.66 17.91
N GLN A 197 -6.26 -8.51 18.34
CA GLN A 197 -5.29 -7.74 17.58
C GLN A 197 -3.97 -8.50 17.40
N GLU A 198 -3.48 -9.17 18.44
CA GLU A 198 -2.28 -10.03 18.38
C GLU A 198 -2.46 -11.19 17.39
N LYS A 199 -3.64 -11.83 17.38
CA LYS A 199 -3.98 -12.85 16.38
C LYS A 199 -3.96 -12.27 14.97
N GLY A 200 -4.57 -11.10 14.77
CA GLY A 200 -4.56 -10.39 13.49
C GLY A 200 -3.16 -10.06 12.99
N ILE A 201 -2.28 -9.58 13.88
CA ILE A 201 -0.85 -9.33 13.56
C ILE A 201 -0.15 -10.64 13.17
N GLY A 202 -0.39 -11.73 13.90
CA GLY A 202 0.19 -13.04 13.58
C GLY A 202 -0.26 -13.59 12.23
N GLU A 203 -1.52 -13.37 11.84
CA GLU A 203 -2.03 -13.74 10.51
C GLU A 203 -1.40 -12.90 9.40
N LEU A 204 -1.28 -11.59 9.61
CA LEU A 204 -0.61 -10.69 8.66
C LEU A 204 0.87 -11.05 8.48
N GLN A 205 1.59 -11.40 9.55
CA GLN A 205 2.98 -11.86 9.46
C GLN A 205 3.09 -13.12 8.59
N LYS A 206 2.24 -14.12 8.82
CA LYS A 206 2.19 -15.34 7.99
C LYS A 206 1.85 -15.03 6.53
N GLN A 207 0.98 -14.05 6.28
CA GLN A 207 0.68 -13.61 4.93
C GLN A 207 1.88 -12.95 4.25
N THR A 208 2.61 -12.11 4.97
CA THR A 208 3.85 -11.48 4.50
C THR A 208 4.93 -12.52 4.20
N GLU A 209 5.13 -13.51 5.07
CA GLU A 209 6.07 -14.61 4.81
C GLU A 209 5.71 -15.39 3.54
N ARG A 210 4.42 -15.72 3.35
CA ARG A 210 3.95 -16.36 2.11
C ARG A 210 4.15 -15.48 0.88
N ALA A 211 3.99 -14.17 1.01
CA ALA A 211 4.24 -13.23 -0.07
C ALA A 211 5.73 -13.18 -0.41
N ASN A 212 6.60 -13.12 0.59
CA ASN A 212 8.06 -13.12 0.41
C ASN A 212 8.55 -14.38 -0.30
N LEU A 213 8.04 -15.56 0.08
CA LEU A 213 8.35 -16.82 -0.61
C LEU A 213 7.91 -16.80 -2.08
N ARG A 214 6.77 -16.18 -2.39
CA ARG A 214 6.32 -16.01 -3.78
C ARG A 214 7.21 -15.06 -4.56
N VAL A 215 7.63 -13.95 -3.95
CA VAL A 215 8.55 -13.00 -4.58
C VAL A 215 9.88 -13.69 -4.91
N ALA A 216 10.48 -14.41 -3.95
CA ALA A 216 11.70 -15.19 -4.19
C ALA A 216 11.53 -16.19 -5.35
N SER A 217 10.41 -16.92 -5.39
CA SER A 217 10.13 -17.84 -6.51
C SER A 217 9.99 -17.15 -7.87
N LEU A 218 9.49 -15.91 -7.89
CA LEU A 218 9.35 -15.12 -9.11
C LEU A 218 10.69 -14.54 -9.55
N GLU A 219 11.55 -14.16 -8.61
CA GLU A 219 12.93 -13.73 -8.88
C GLU A 219 13.73 -14.86 -9.54
N ASP A 220 13.64 -16.10 -9.03
CA ASP A 220 14.28 -17.27 -9.65
C ASP A 220 13.81 -17.48 -11.09
N VAL A 221 12.50 -17.36 -11.33
CA VAL A 221 11.92 -17.48 -12.68
C VAL A 221 12.39 -16.36 -13.59
N LEU A 222 12.51 -15.13 -13.09
CA LEU A 222 13.02 -14.00 -13.87
C LEU A 222 14.48 -14.21 -14.25
N GLN A 223 15.34 -14.61 -13.31
CA GLN A 223 16.73 -14.94 -13.58
C GLN A 223 16.87 -16.05 -14.63
N GLN A 224 16.03 -17.10 -14.53
CA GLN A 224 16.02 -18.17 -15.52
C GLN A 224 15.62 -17.66 -16.91
N ARG A 225 14.64 -16.75 -16.98
CA ARG A 225 14.20 -16.14 -18.24
C ARG A 225 15.26 -15.21 -18.84
N GLU A 226 15.97 -14.47 -18.01
CA GLU A 226 17.10 -13.62 -18.45
C GLU A 226 18.23 -14.48 -19.04
N ALA A 227 18.59 -15.58 -18.37
CA ALA A 227 19.58 -16.53 -18.89
C ALA A 227 19.12 -17.18 -20.21
N ASP A 228 17.84 -17.55 -20.34
CA ASP A 228 17.29 -18.06 -21.60
C ASP A 228 17.34 -17.02 -22.73
N LEU A 229 17.04 -15.76 -22.41
CA LEU A 229 17.11 -14.66 -23.39
C LEU A 229 18.55 -14.45 -23.86
N GLU A 230 19.53 -14.46 -22.97
CA GLU A 230 20.94 -14.37 -23.34
C GLU A 230 21.39 -15.52 -24.24
N ARG A 231 21.01 -16.77 -23.91
CA ARG A 231 21.29 -17.92 -24.78
C ARG A 231 20.67 -17.72 -26.17
N SER A 232 19.42 -17.27 -26.22
CA SER A 232 18.73 -17.04 -27.50
C SER A 232 19.39 -15.92 -28.33
N ARG A 233 19.87 -14.85 -27.68
CA ARG A 233 20.65 -13.78 -28.33
C ARG A 233 21.95 -14.32 -28.90
N GLY A 234 22.63 -15.22 -28.19
CA GLY A 234 23.83 -15.90 -28.69
C GLY A 234 23.56 -16.72 -29.95
N VAL A 235 22.48 -17.49 -29.97
CA VAL A 235 22.06 -18.28 -31.14
C VAL A 235 21.73 -17.38 -32.33
N VAL A 236 20.98 -16.29 -32.12
CA VAL A 236 20.66 -15.34 -33.20
C VAL A 236 21.93 -14.68 -33.74
N ALA A 237 22.86 -14.29 -32.88
CA ALA A 237 24.14 -13.72 -33.31
C ALA A 237 24.96 -14.72 -34.14
N GLN A 238 24.95 -16.02 -33.77
CA GLN A 238 25.61 -17.06 -34.54
C GLN A 238 24.96 -17.27 -35.92
N GLN A 239 23.63 -17.36 -35.96
CA GLN A 239 22.87 -17.48 -37.21
C GLN A 239 23.12 -16.27 -38.12
N GLN A 240 23.22 -15.07 -37.57
CA GLN A 240 23.51 -13.86 -38.35
C GLN A 240 24.89 -13.94 -39.02
N ARG A 241 25.91 -14.45 -38.32
CA ARG A 241 27.25 -14.68 -38.90
C ARG A 241 27.25 -15.75 -39.99
N GLU A 242 26.46 -16.81 -39.84
CA GLU A 242 26.30 -17.84 -40.87
C GLU A 242 25.61 -17.30 -42.12
N ILE A 243 24.57 -16.48 -41.95
CA ILE A 243 23.90 -15.79 -43.06
C ILE A 243 24.87 -14.87 -43.79
N GLU A 244 25.69 -14.10 -43.07
CA GLU A 244 26.70 -13.20 -43.66
C GLU A 244 27.74 -14.00 -44.47
N LYS A 245 28.25 -15.11 -43.94
CA LYS A 245 29.14 -16.02 -44.68
C LYS A 245 28.49 -16.56 -45.96
N LEU A 246 27.23 -16.98 -45.90
CA LEU A 246 26.50 -17.47 -47.07
C LEU A 246 26.28 -16.35 -48.10
N GLN A 247 25.99 -15.12 -47.65
CA GLN A 247 25.87 -13.96 -48.55
C GLN A 247 27.18 -13.67 -49.26
N ASP A 248 28.32 -13.73 -48.56
CA ASP A 248 29.63 -13.54 -49.18
C ASP A 248 29.98 -14.65 -50.17
N GLN A 249 29.63 -15.91 -49.87
CA GLN A 249 29.77 -17.01 -50.84
C GLN A 249 28.88 -16.82 -52.09
N VAL A 250 27.66 -16.32 -51.92
CA VAL A 250 26.77 -15.99 -53.05
C VAL A 250 27.34 -14.84 -53.88
N ARG A 251 27.92 -13.80 -53.25
CA ARG A 251 28.60 -12.71 -53.98
C ARG A 251 29.86 -13.19 -54.70
N ALA A 252 30.65 -14.06 -54.08
CA ALA A 252 31.85 -14.61 -54.70
C ALA A 252 31.51 -15.51 -55.89
N SER A 253 30.51 -16.38 -55.75
CA SER A 253 30.05 -17.24 -56.85
C SER A 253 29.39 -16.45 -57.98
N SER A 254 28.64 -15.37 -57.69
CA SER A 254 28.08 -14.52 -58.74
C SER A 254 29.16 -13.75 -59.48
N ALA A 255 30.18 -13.22 -58.80
CA ALA A 255 31.34 -12.59 -59.43
C ALA A 255 32.14 -13.59 -60.30
N ALA A 256 32.36 -14.81 -59.81
CA ALA A 256 33.00 -15.88 -60.58
C ALA A 256 32.19 -16.26 -61.83
N LEU A 257 30.86 -16.36 -61.71
CA LEU A 257 29.96 -16.58 -62.86
C LEU A 257 30.02 -15.42 -63.86
N GLN A 258 30.14 -14.17 -63.39
CA GLN A 258 30.23 -13.00 -64.25
C GLN A 258 31.55 -12.99 -65.03
N MET A 259 32.67 -13.27 -64.37
CA MET A 259 33.98 -13.45 -65.03
C MET A 259 33.98 -14.64 -66.00
N ALA A 260 33.32 -15.75 -65.65
CA ALA A 260 33.12 -16.88 -66.56
C ALA A 260 32.26 -16.48 -67.77
N ARG A 261 31.25 -15.62 -67.59
CA ARG A 261 30.39 -15.12 -68.67
C ARG A 261 31.13 -14.19 -69.61
N GLU A 262 31.97 -13.31 -69.08
CA GLU A 262 32.83 -12.41 -69.85
C GLU A 262 33.86 -13.19 -70.66
N SER A 263 34.52 -14.18 -70.05
CA SER A 263 35.43 -15.10 -70.77
C SER A 263 34.70 -16.01 -71.77
N SER A 264 33.41 -16.32 -71.56
CA SER A 264 32.56 -17.00 -72.54
C SER A 264 32.09 -16.10 -73.68
N SER A 265 31.95 -14.79 -73.44
CA SER A 265 31.52 -13.80 -74.44
C SER A 265 32.61 -13.53 -75.49
N SER A 266 33.87 -13.82 -75.16
CA SER A 266 34.98 -13.86 -76.12
C SER A 266 34.97 -15.10 -77.03
N THR A 267 34.13 -16.10 -76.74
CA THR A 267 34.16 -17.42 -77.41
C THR A 267 32.81 -17.90 -77.96
N ARG A 268 31.73 -17.10 -77.88
CA ARG A 268 30.40 -17.47 -78.40
C ARG A 268 29.74 -16.36 -79.21
N ALA A 269 30.16 -16.28 -80.48
CA ALA A 269 29.33 -15.83 -81.59
C ALA A 269 28.45 -16.97 -82.16
N SER A 270 28.25 -18.07 -81.44
CA SER A 270 27.27 -19.08 -81.84
C SER A 270 26.64 -19.76 -80.62
N LEU A 271 25.36 -20.11 -80.80
CA LEU A 271 24.48 -20.91 -79.94
C LEU A 271 23.60 -20.14 -78.93
N ASN A 272 22.43 -19.74 -79.47
CA ASN A 272 21.08 -20.06 -78.99
C ASN A 272 20.76 -20.02 -77.50
N SER A 273 19.81 -19.12 -77.18
CA SER A 273 18.48 -19.45 -76.64
C SER A 273 18.40 -20.76 -75.85
N ASN A 274 18.46 -20.68 -74.51
CA ASN A 274 17.65 -21.46 -73.56
C ASN A 274 18.14 -21.20 -72.14
N THR A 275 17.71 -20.11 -71.50
CA THR A 275 17.91 -19.93 -70.04
C THR A 275 16.89 -18.97 -69.42
N TYR A 276 15.60 -19.20 -69.65
CA TYR A 276 14.51 -18.46 -69.00
C TYR A 276 13.59 -19.32 -68.13
N SER A 277 13.94 -20.58 -67.87
CA SER A 277 13.10 -21.52 -67.11
C SER A 277 13.47 -21.70 -65.62
N ASN A 278 14.58 -21.15 -65.12
CA ASN A 278 15.03 -21.41 -63.74
C ASN A 278 14.69 -20.32 -62.71
N VAL A 279 14.21 -19.14 -63.13
CA VAL A 279 13.85 -18.04 -62.21
C VAL A 279 12.41 -18.16 -61.68
N ALA A 280 11.51 -18.82 -62.43
CA ALA A 280 10.16 -19.11 -61.97
C ALA A 280 10.14 -20.15 -60.83
N SER A 281 11.09 -21.09 -60.84
CA SER A 281 11.23 -22.15 -59.83
C SER A 281 11.71 -21.61 -58.47
N SER A 282 12.59 -20.60 -58.46
CA SER A 282 13.10 -20.00 -57.23
C SER A 282 12.10 -19.07 -56.55
N ALA A 283 11.32 -18.30 -57.31
CA ALA A 283 10.26 -17.43 -56.78
C ALA A 283 9.13 -18.24 -56.11
N SER A 284 8.74 -19.35 -56.76
CA SER A 284 7.76 -20.32 -56.22
C SER A 284 8.24 -20.96 -54.90
N ALA A 285 9.53 -21.33 -54.81
CA ALA A 285 10.09 -21.91 -53.58
C ALA A 285 10.12 -20.91 -52.41
N THR A 286 10.47 -19.64 -52.67
CA THR A 286 10.44 -18.59 -51.64
C THR A 286 9.03 -18.24 -51.18
N GLU A 287 8.03 -18.22 -52.08
CA GLU A 287 6.63 -17.98 -51.71
C GLU A 287 6.06 -19.13 -50.87
N MET A 288 6.39 -20.39 -51.18
CA MET A 288 6.04 -21.52 -50.32
C MET A 288 6.66 -21.41 -48.93
N MET A 289 7.94 -21.08 -48.84
CA MET A 289 8.64 -21.01 -47.55
C MET A 289 8.08 -19.92 -46.63
N VAL A 290 7.70 -18.77 -47.20
CA VAL A 290 7.03 -17.67 -46.47
C VAL A 290 5.62 -18.09 -46.02
N SER A 291 4.86 -18.76 -46.89
CA SER A 291 3.53 -19.27 -46.55
C SER A 291 3.57 -20.31 -45.43
N ASP A 292 4.54 -21.23 -45.47
CA ASP A 292 4.74 -22.25 -44.44
C ASP A 292 5.18 -21.65 -43.10
N THR A 293 6.08 -20.66 -43.13
CA THR A 293 6.50 -19.94 -41.92
C THR A 293 5.32 -19.21 -41.27
N TYR A 294 4.52 -18.53 -42.09
CA TYR A 294 3.32 -17.85 -41.61
C TYR A 294 2.25 -18.82 -41.09
N ARG A 295 2.03 -19.95 -41.78
CA ARG A 295 1.15 -21.04 -41.31
C ARG A 295 1.58 -21.55 -39.95
N ASN A 296 2.87 -21.80 -39.75
CA ASN A 296 3.42 -22.28 -38.47
C ASN A 296 3.21 -21.26 -37.34
N GLN A 297 3.34 -19.96 -37.63
CA GLN A 297 3.07 -18.89 -36.67
C GLN A 297 1.58 -18.86 -36.27
N VAL A 298 0.67 -18.91 -37.24
CA VAL A 298 -0.78 -18.93 -36.97
C VAL A 298 -1.18 -20.21 -36.23
N GLN A 299 -0.58 -21.36 -36.57
CA GLN A 299 -0.79 -22.62 -35.88
C GLN A 299 -0.33 -22.57 -34.42
N THR A 300 0.81 -21.92 -34.15
CA THR A 300 1.32 -21.71 -32.79
C THR A 300 0.39 -20.82 -31.99
N SER A 301 -0.07 -19.72 -32.58
CA SER A 301 -1.05 -18.81 -31.97
C SER A 301 -2.36 -19.54 -31.64
N MET A 302 -2.84 -20.40 -32.55
CA MET A 302 -4.04 -21.20 -32.32
C MET A 302 -3.86 -22.24 -31.18
N LYS A 303 -2.69 -22.91 -31.10
CA LYS A 303 -2.37 -23.80 -29.97
C LYS A 303 -2.37 -23.05 -28.64
N ASN A 304 -1.84 -21.82 -28.62
CA ASN A 304 -1.84 -20.97 -27.44
C ASN A 304 -3.26 -20.53 -27.04
N LEU A 305 -4.10 -20.16 -28.01
CA LEU A 305 -5.52 -19.86 -27.79
C LEU A 305 -6.27 -21.05 -27.14
N ILE A 306 -6.04 -22.27 -27.62
CA ILE A 306 -6.63 -23.49 -27.03
C ILE A 306 -6.17 -23.67 -25.58
N LYS A 307 -4.88 -23.49 -25.29
CA LYS A 307 -4.36 -23.54 -23.91
C LYS A 307 -5.01 -22.47 -23.02
N LEU A 308 -5.16 -21.23 -23.51
CA LEU A 308 -5.81 -20.15 -22.78
C LEU A 308 -7.29 -20.46 -22.51
N ARG A 309 -8.01 -21.01 -23.49
CA ARG A 309 -9.39 -21.46 -23.33
C ARG A 309 -9.50 -22.52 -22.24
N ASN A 310 -8.60 -23.51 -22.24
CA ASN A 310 -8.59 -24.57 -21.23
C ASN A 310 -8.31 -24.01 -19.82
N LYS A 311 -7.38 -23.05 -19.70
CA LYS A 311 -7.11 -22.33 -18.44
C LYS A 311 -8.35 -21.57 -17.95
N ARG A 312 -9.04 -20.86 -18.84
CA ARG A 312 -10.31 -20.19 -18.53
C ARG A 312 -11.37 -21.18 -18.05
N ASP A 313 -11.52 -22.29 -18.75
CA ASP A 313 -12.52 -23.32 -18.43
C ASP A 313 -12.23 -23.99 -17.08
N ALA A 314 -10.96 -24.22 -16.74
CA ALA A 314 -10.55 -24.70 -15.42
C ALA A 314 -10.86 -23.68 -14.31
N LEU A 315 -10.62 -22.39 -14.55
CA LEU A 315 -10.97 -21.32 -13.61
C LEU A 315 -12.48 -21.26 -13.37
N TYR A 316 -13.29 -21.33 -14.43
CA TYR A 316 -14.74 -21.41 -14.31
C TYR A 316 -15.18 -22.60 -13.47
N LYS A 317 -14.65 -23.81 -13.72
CA LYS A 317 -14.96 -25.01 -12.93
C LYS A 317 -14.63 -24.83 -11.44
N SER A 318 -13.47 -24.25 -11.13
CA SER A 318 -13.05 -23.98 -9.75
C SER A 318 -13.86 -22.89 -9.04
N TYR A 319 -14.50 -22.01 -9.81
CA TYR A 319 -15.31 -20.91 -9.28
C TYR A 319 -16.76 -21.37 -9.08
N SER A 320 -17.35 -22.05 -10.07
CA SER A 320 -18.72 -22.54 -10.03
C SER A 320 -18.96 -23.58 -8.94
N SER A 321 -17.92 -24.30 -8.51
CA SER A 321 -18.02 -25.25 -7.39
C SER A 321 -18.24 -24.56 -6.04
N ASN A 322 -17.89 -23.27 -5.91
CA ASN A 322 -17.72 -22.64 -4.61
C ASN A 322 -18.74 -21.56 -4.25
N LYS A 323 -19.34 -20.84 -5.21
CA LYS A 323 -20.43 -19.86 -4.99
C LYS A 323 -20.85 -19.23 -6.33
N VAL A 324 -22.14 -19.33 -6.67
CA VAL A 324 -22.84 -18.67 -7.81
C VAL A 324 -22.48 -19.15 -9.22
N SER A 325 -23.51 -19.45 -10.03
CA SER A 325 -23.36 -19.88 -11.42
C SER A 325 -23.09 -18.69 -12.35
N VAL A 326 -21.81 -18.47 -12.70
CA VAL A 326 -21.48 -17.53 -13.78
C VAL A 326 -21.73 -18.22 -15.12
N GLN A 327 -22.61 -17.66 -15.96
CA GLN A 327 -22.91 -18.20 -17.27
C GLN A 327 -21.66 -18.21 -18.16
N LYS A 328 -21.19 -19.41 -18.52
CA LYS A 328 -20.06 -19.61 -19.43
C LYS A 328 -20.47 -19.32 -20.86
N LYS A 329 -19.96 -18.22 -21.44
CA LYS A 329 -20.14 -17.94 -22.87
C LYS A 329 -19.23 -18.82 -23.72
N SER A 330 -19.79 -19.40 -24.77
CA SER A 330 -19.04 -20.15 -25.78
C SER A 330 -18.21 -19.16 -26.61
N ILE A 331 -16.88 -19.32 -26.61
CA ILE A 331 -16.00 -18.50 -27.45
C ILE A 331 -15.89 -19.18 -28.81
N ARG A 332 -16.39 -18.49 -29.83
CA ARG A 332 -16.44 -18.94 -31.21
C ARG A 332 -15.97 -17.80 -32.12
N SER A 333 -15.49 -18.16 -33.31
CA SER A 333 -15.27 -17.15 -34.35
C SER A 333 -16.59 -16.49 -34.76
N ARG A 334 -16.50 -15.40 -35.53
CA ARG A 334 -17.68 -14.79 -36.17
C ARG A 334 -18.52 -15.79 -36.96
N ASP A 335 -17.88 -16.79 -37.56
CA ASP A 335 -18.54 -17.85 -38.34
C ASP A 335 -19.03 -19.03 -37.46
N GLY A 336 -19.03 -18.88 -36.13
CA GLY A 336 -19.48 -19.90 -35.19
C GLY A 336 -18.51 -21.07 -34.98
N LYS A 337 -17.32 -21.04 -35.60
CA LYS A 337 -16.32 -22.11 -35.54
C LYS A 337 -15.60 -22.11 -34.19
N LEU A 338 -15.33 -23.31 -33.69
CA LEU A 338 -14.54 -23.53 -32.49
C LEU A 338 -13.03 -23.41 -32.79
N PRO A 339 -12.18 -23.09 -31.80
CA PRO A 339 -10.73 -23.03 -31.97
C PRO A 339 -10.13 -24.30 -32.59
N GLU A 340 -10.65 -25.48 -32.24
CA GLU A 340 -10.19 -26.76 -32.79
C GLU A 340 -10.52 -26.91 -34.27
N GLN A 341 -11.68 -26.39 -34.70
CA GLN A 341 -12.10 -26.42 -36.11
C GLN A 341 -11.27 -25.44 -36.93
N LEU A 342 -10.98 -24.26 -36.38
CA LEU A 342 -10.10 -23.28 -37.03
C LEU A 342 -8.67 -23.82 -37.16
N LEU A 343 -8.18 -24.57 -36.17
CA LEU A 343 -6.88 -25.24 -36.26
C LEU A 343 -6.84 -26.26 -37.43
N GLY A 344 -7.93 -26.98 -37.67
CA GLY A 344 -8.07 -27.84 -38.84
C GLY A 344 -7.93 -27.06 -40.15
N ILE A 345 -8.60 -25.92 -40.26
CA ILE A 345 -8.55 -25.05 -41.45
C ILE A 345 -7.14 -24.48 -41.66
N VAL A 346 -6.45 -24.05 -40.60
CA VAL A 346 -5.06 -23.56 -40.70
C VAL A 346 -4.12 -24.64 -41.23
N LYS A 347 -4.32 -25.90 -40.83
CA LYS A 347 -3.50 -27.03 -41.32
C LYS A 347 -3.73 -27.31 -42.81
N SER A 348 -4.95 -27.14 -43.30
CA SER A 348 -5.30 -27.40 -44.70
C SER A 348 -5.14 -26.18 -45.61
N SER A 349 -5.08 -24.96 -45.06
CA SER A 349 -5.00 -23.74 -45.87
C SER A 349 -3.57 -23.44 -46.31
N SER A 350 -3.41 -23.23 -47.61
CA SER A 350 -2.18 -22.71 -48.23
C SER A 350 -2.32 -21.25 -48.65
N ASN A 351 -3.48 -20.64 -48.40
CA ASN A 351 -3.78 -19.28 -48.83
C ASN A 351 -3.41 -18.27 -47.73
N PRO A 352 -2.43 -17.38 -47.96
CA PRO A 352 -1.98 -16.41 -46.95
C PRO A 352 -3.08 -15.40 -46.57
N ARG A 353 -4.03 -15.10 -47.47
CA ARG A 353 -5.15 -14.20 -47.15
C ARG A 353 -6.10 -14.82 -46.14
N GLU A 354 -6.36 -16.12 -46.28
CA GLU A 354 -7.22 -16.87 -45.36
C GLU A 354 -6.54 -17.01 -43.98
N LEU A 355 -5.23 -17.34 -43.96
CA LEU A 355 -4.44 -17.39 -42.73
C LEU A 355 -4.46 -16.05 -41.97
N LYS A 356 -4.40 -14.92 -42.67
CA LYS A 356 -4.48 -13.58 -42.06
C LYS A 356 -5.85 -13.25 -41.48
N LEU A 357 -6.93 -13.74 -42.10
CA LEU A 357 -8.27 -13.62 -41.52
C LEU A 357 -8.40 -14.46 -40.26
N ILE A 358 -7.87 -15.69 -40.28
CA ILE A 358 -7.84 -16.57 -39.11
C ILE A 358 -7.03 -15.95 -37.98
N GLU A 359 -5.87 -15.35 -38.26
CA GLU A 359 -5.05 -14.65 -37.26
C GLU A 359 -5.83 -13.51 -36.55
N LYS A 360 -6.62 -12.73 -37.30
CA LYS A 360 -7.49 -11.70 -36.72
C LYS A 360 -8.57 -12.29 -35.82
N GLU A 361 -9.19 -13.39 -36.23
CA GLU A 361 -10.19 -14.10 -35.43
C GLU A 361 -9.57 -14.72 -34.16
N VAL A 362 -8.35 -15.27 -34.26
CA VAL A 362 -7.56 -15.75 -33.11
C VAL A 362 -7.33 -14.63 -32.12
N SER A 363 -6.80 -13.49 -32.57
CA SER A 363 -6.54 -12.32 -31.71
C SER A 363 -7.81 -11.80 -31.04
N ARG A 364 -8.95 -11.82 -31.75
CA ARG A 364 -10.25 -11.44 -31.18
C ARG A 364 -10.70 -12.42 -30.09
N MET A 365 -10.62 -13.73 -30.36
CA MET A 365 -10.97 -14.74 -29.37
C MET A 365 -10.07 -14.67 -28.15
N GLU A 366 -8.76 -14.47 -28.32
CA GLU A 366 -7.81 -14.30 -27.20
C GLU A 366 -8.21 -13.15 -26.27
N LYS A 367 -8.58 -11.99 -26.84
CA LYS A 367 -9.06 -10.84 -26.05
C LYS A 367 -10.31 -11.19 -25.23
N LEU A 368 -11.25 -11.94 -25.81
CA LEU A 368 -12.45 -12.40 -25.09
C LEU A 368 -12.09 -13.39 -23.97
N ILE A 369 -11.19 -14.35 -24.23
CA ILE A 369 -10.74 -15.32 -23.22
C ILE A 369 -10.07 -14.60 -22.05
N MET A 370 -9.18 -13.65 -22.35
CA MET A 370 -8.44 -12.88 -21.34
C MET A 370 -9.36 -11.99 -20.51
N ALA A 371 -10.37 -11.37 -21.13
CA ALA A 371 -11.40 -10.63 -20.42
C ALA A 371 -12.16 -11.54 -19.44
N ASP A 372 -12.62 -12.72 -19.89
CA ASP A 372 -13.27 -13.71 -19.02
C ASP A 372 -12.38 -14.14 -17.86
N ILE A 373 -11.11 -14.47 -18.12
CA ILE A 373 -10.14 -14.86 -17.07
C ILE A 373 -9.97 -13.73 -16.05
N SER A 374 -9.86 -12.48 -16.51
CA SER A 374 -9.70 -11.33 -15.63
C SER A 374 -10.94 -11.09 -14.76
N LEU A 375 -12.14 -11.29 -15.32
CA LEU A 375 -13.40 -11.20 -14.60
C LEU A 375 -13.49 -12.26 -13.50
N ILE A 376 -13.23 -13.54 -13.83
CA ILE A 376 -13.27 -14.63 -12.84
C ILE A 376 -12.26 -14.38 -11.71
N LYS A 377 -11.08 -13.86 -12.03
CA LYS A 377 -10.06 -13.53 -11.04
C LYS A 377 -10.46 -12.39 -10.09
N ARG A 378 -11.29 -11.44 -10.53
CA ARG A 378 -11.83 -10.37 -9.68
C ARG A 378 -12.99 -10.84 -8.81
N LEU A 379 -13.67 -11.90 -9.24
CA LEU A 379 -14.82 -12.48 -8.55
C LEU A 379 -14.43 -13.53 -7.50
N LYS A 380 -13.24 -14.12 -7.60
CA LYS A 380 -12.57 -14.87 -6.53
C LYS A 380 -12.00 -13.90 -5.50
#